data_AF-A0A5C5Z9B1-F1
#
_entry.id   AF-A0A5C5Z9B1-F1
#
_cell.length_a   1.000
_cell.length_b   1.000
_cell.length_c   1.000
_cell.angle_alpha   90.00
_cell.angle_beta   90.00
_cell.angle_gamma   90.00
#
_symmetry.space_group_name_H-M   'P 1'
#
loop_
_entity.id
_entity.type
_entity.pdbx_description
1 polymer ?
#
loop_
_entity_poly.entity_id
_entity_poly.type
_entity_poly.pdbx_seq_one_letter_code
_entity_poly.pdbx_strand_id
1 'polypeptide(L)'
;MSLKHRIRRTNQRIVVNKQHFRTWISILLSVLIPCITSGDVYQPKVELGPWAGDLKIEPGMVAKGYRLWGSEIVGQDLSHASFDDCELTGVTFRQCNLFGTTFRRTLMTGMTINDCDWGENEFSDAVVNGINYGDLNDQWEAMGMSAAQFMTTWSYKNRDLHNCVVPSNSFDSSYDFADFNLAGAYFFRISNAQFVKSRIADATFQYCDLTNCAFDDAVLYGNRFSNCKIDLKRWSSAASFTFSGVEFAGVEFSGPIDFSGRNLVGGALNSHSDFHVNFENAKINGFVAKGGLDGANIHVTKSYKTGNLSEVRISTSDLSGADFSGQLLANSKFWRCDFTNCKFDDAVITASSFKECTGLTREQIESTWNFKHGHMTDIELPNRLFD
;
A
#
# COMPACT_ATOMS: atom_id res chain seq x y z
N MET A 1 8.73 64.85 24.90
CA MET A 1 7.87 63.70 24.49
C MET A 1 8.82 62.60 24.03
N SER A 2 8.88 61.37 24.54
CA SER A 2 7.99 60.53 25.35
C SER A 2 8.87 59.53 26.13
N LEU A 3 8.44 59.18 27.35
CA LEU A 3 9.16 58.44 28.37
C LEU A 3 8.72 56.95 28.37
N LYS A 4 9.68 56.03 28.56
CA LYS A 4 9.48 54.60 28.89
C LYS A 4 8.46 54.40 30.02
N HIS A 5 7.58 53.39 29.95
CA HIS A 5 7.01 52.61 31.08
C HIS A 5 6.32 51.36 30.49
N ARG A 6 6.68 50.09 30.78
CA ARG A 6 6.65 49.28 32.02
C ARG A 6 5.54 48.23 31.91
N ILE A 7 5.95 46.99 31.61
CA ILE A 7 5.13 45.78 31.61
C ILE A 7 4.61 45.52 33.03
N ARG A 8 3.30 45.37 33.21
CA ARG A 8 2.67 44.79 34.39
C ARG A 8 1.95 43.50 33.98
N ARG A 9 2.43 42.37 34.50
CA ARG A 9 1.73 41.08 34.52
C ARG A 9 0.59 41.17 35.53
N THR A 10 -0.63 40.86 35.10
CA THR A 10 -1.78 40.68 36.00
C THR A 10 -2.12 39.19 36.02
N ASN A 11 -1.75 38.51 37.11
CA ASN A 11 -2.24 37.16 37.44
C ASN A 11 -3.70 37.28 37.89
N GLN A 12 -4.65 36.96 37.01
CA GLN A 12 -6.02 36.67 37.44
C GLN A 12 -6.19 35.15 37.54
N ARG A 13 -6.29 34.67 38.79
CA ARG A 13 -6.78 33.35 39.15
C ARG A 13 -8.23 33.22 38.69
N ILE A 14 -8.51 32.26 37.82
CA ILE A 14 -9.88 31.84 37.52
C ILE A 14 -10.39 31.06 38.73
N VAL A 15 -11.25 31.70 39.52
CA VAL A 15 -12.04 31.04 40.56
C VAL A 15 -13.27 30.46 39.88
N VAL A 16 -13.29 29.14 39.67
CA VAL A 16 -14.47 28.43 39.16
C VAL A 16 -15.51 28.38 40.28
N ASN A 17 -16.57 29.18 40.14
CA ASN A 17 -17.68 29.26 41.08
C ASN A 17 -18.62 28.05 40.90
N LYS A 18 -18.76 27.22 41.94
CA LYS A 18 -19.49 25.93 42.00
C LYS A 18 -21.03 26.08 42.05
N GLN A 19 -21.59 27.03 41.30
CA GLN A 19 -23.04 27.31 41.35
C GLN A 19 -23.73 27.46 40.00
N HIS A 20 -23.15 26.89 38.94
CA HIS A 20 -23.79 26.67 37.63
C HIS A 20 -23.65 25.21 37.14
N PHE A 21 -23.49 24.26 38.07
CA PHE A 21 -23.25 22.83 37.76
C PHE A 21 -24.48 21.93 38.01
N ARG A 22 -25.69 22.51 38.09
CA ARG A 22 -26.93 21.78 38.39
C ARG A 22 -28.14 22.31 37.62
N THR A 23 -28.11 22.23 36.29
CA THR A 23 -29.32 22.29 35.44
C THR A 23 -29.08 21.80 34.00
N TRP A 24 -28.38 20.68 33.80
CA TRP A 24 -28.29 20.01 32.48
C TRP A 24 -28.26 18.47 32.55
N ILE A 25 -28.91 17.87 33.57
CA ILE A 25 -29.15 16.42 33.64
C ILE A 25 -30.66 16.20 33.75
N SER A 26 -31.35 16.36 32.62
CA SER A 26 -32.74 15.89 32.44
C SER A 26 -33.22 16.11 31.00
N ILE A 27 -32.46 15.63 30.02
CA ILE A 27 -33.00 15.09 28.75
C ILE A 27 -32.19 13.83 28.44
N LEU A 28 -32.56 12.76 29.14
CA LEU A 28 -32.35 11.37 28.71
C LEU A 28 -33.51 11.08 27.73
N LEU A 29 -33.21 10.40 26.61
CA LEU A 29 -34.06 10.12 25.43
C LEU A 29 -33.97 11.16 24.30
N SER A 30 -32.94 11.04 23.46
CA SER A 30 -33.10 10.83 22.01
C SER A 30 -31.73 10.89 21.31
N VAL A 31 -31.44 9.82 20.55
CA VAL A 31 -30.42 9.70 19.51
C VAL A 31 -28.94 9.70 19.98
N LEU A 32 -28.47 8.50 20.36
CA LEU A 32 -27.13 8.07 19.95
C LEU A 32 -27.10 8.14 18.42
N ILE A 33 -26.50 9.18 17.86
CA ILE A 33 -26.16 9.21 16.44
C ILE A 33 -24.85 8.42 16.34
N PRO A 34 -24.82 7.22 15.74
CA PRO A 34 -23.56 6.70 15.25
C PRO A 34 -23.08 7.66 14.18
N CYS A 35 -21.79 7.96 14.17
CA CYS A 35 -21.16 8.65 13.06
C CYS A 35 -21.36 7.80 11.78
N ILE A 36 -22.45 8.05 11.04
CA ILE A 36 -22.70 7.42 9.75
C ILE A 36 -21.77 8.11 8.77
N THR A 37 -20.60 7.51 8.56
CA THR A 37 -19.88 7.65 7.31
C THR A 37 -20.80 7.13 6.21
N SER A 38 -20.78 7.76 5.03
CA SER A 38 -21.71 7.50 3.93
C SER A 38 -21.48 6.12 3.27
N GLY A 39 -21.68 5.05 4.03
CA GLY A 39 -21.81 3.68 3.54
C GLY A 39 -23.29 3.38 3.27
N ASP A 40 -23.58 2.70 2.16
CA ASP A 40 -24.93 2.25 1.84
C ASP A 40 -25.51 1.43 3.00
N VAL A 41 -26.64 1.88 3.57
CA VAL A 41 -27.38 1.08 4.56
C VAL A 41 -28.11 -0.02 3.80
N TYR A 42 -27.63 -1.25 3.91
CA TYR A 42 -28.26 -2.40 3.25
C TYR A 42 -29.49 -2.82 4.07
N GLN A 43 -30.53 -3.29 3.37
CA GLN A 43 -31.71 -3.82 4.04
C GLN A 43 -31.39 -5.18 4.67
N PRO A 44 -31.81 -5.44 5.93
CA PRO A 44 -31.59 -6.73 6.56
C PRO A 44 -32.14 -7.88 5.72
N LYS A 45 -31.34 -8.92 5.55
CA LYS A 45 -31.61 -10.03 4.63
C LYS A 45 -30.85 -11.28 5.08
N VAL A 46 -31.47 -12.44 4.93
CA VAL A 46 -30.83 -13.74 5.11
C VAL A 46 -31.11 -14.58 3.88
N GLU A 47 -30.07 -14.86 3.11
CA GLU A 47 -30.07 -15.88 2.06
C GLU A 47 -29.07 -16.95 2.46
N LEU A 48 -29.58 -18.16 2.71
CA LEU A 48 -28.74 -19.29 3.06
C LEU A 48 -28.43 -20.13 1.82
N GLY A 49 -27.18 -20.58 1.74
CA GLY A 49 -26.74 -21.50 0.72
C GLY A 49 -27.49 -22.85 0.77
N PRO A 50 -27.47 -23.63 -0.31
CA PRO A 50 -28.28 -24.86 -0.41
C PRO A 50 -27.85 -25.97 0.56
N TRP A 51 -26.68 -25.85 1.20
CA TRP A 51 -26.17 -26.79 2.20
C TRP A 51 -26.39 -26.34 3.65
N ALA A 52 -26.98 -25.16 3.86
CA ALA A 52 -27.25 -24.63 5.19
C ALA A 52 -28.46 -25.30 5.88
N GLY A 53 -29.26 -26.08 5.15
CA GLY A 53 -30.45 -26.76 5.68
C GLY A 53 -31.43 -25.77 6.32
N ASP A 54 -32.01 -26.17 7.45
CA ASP A 54 -32.98 -25.37 8.21
C ASP A 54 -32.30 -24.50 9.30
N LEU A 55 -31.04 -24.10 9.10
CA LEU A 55 -30.30 -23.29 10.07
C LEU A 55 -31.07 -21.99 10.37
N LYS A 56 -31.36 -21.75 11.65
CA LYS A 56 -31.98 -20.52 12.11
C LYS A 56 -30.90 -19.52 12.47
N ILE A 57 -31.01 -18.32 11.90
CA ILE A 57 -30.12 -17.20 12.17
C ILE A 57 -30.66 -16.42 13.37
N GLU A 58 -29.96 -16.53 14.50
CA GLU A 58 -30.29 -15.86 15.76
C GLU A 58 -29.04 -15.71 16.66
N PRO A 59 -29.07 -14.82 17.67
CA PRO A 59 -27.98 -14.70 18.63
C PRO A 59 -27.74 -16.01 19.38
N GLY A 60 -26.47 -16.36 19.61
CA GLY A 60 -26.07 -17.57 20.32
C GLY A 60 -26.28 -18.87 19.54
N MET A 61 -26.67 -18.81 18.25
CA MET A 61 -26.90 -20.01 17.45
C MET A 61 -25.66 -20.91 17.38
N VAL A 62 -25.87 -22.22 17.27
CA VAL A 62 -24.78 -23.19 17.13
C VAL A 62 -24.84 -23.80 15.72
N ALA A 63 -24.01 -23.26 14.82
CA ALA A 63 -23.91 -23.72 13.43
C ALA A 63 -22.76 -24.71 13.23
N LYS A 64 -22.24 -25.33 14.30
CA LYS A 64 -21.02 -26.16 14.26
C LYS A 64 -21.01 -27.17 13.11
N GLY A 65 -19.98 -27.12 12.27
CA GLY A 65 -19.79 -28.05 11.14
C GLY A 65 -20.67 -27.80 9.91
N TYR A 66 -21.41 -26.69 9.86
CA TYR A 66 -22.26 -26.38 8.71
C TYR A 66 -21.44 -25.92 7.51
N ARG A 67 -21.97 -26.21 6.31
CA ARG A 67 -21.49 -25.64 5.05
C ARG A 67 -22.39 -24.50 4.64
N LEU A 68 -21.87 -23.28 4.69
CA LEU A 68 -22.66 -22.07 4.44
C LEU A 68 -22.31 -21.38 3.12
N TRP A 69 -21.56 -22.04 2.23
CA TRP A 69 -21.20 -21.47 0.92
C TRP A 69 -22.39 -20.86 0.17
N GLY A 70 -22.17 -19.67 -0.39
CA GLY A 70 -23.21 -18.92 -1.09
C GLY A 70 -24.23 -18.23 -0.17
N SER A 71 -24.05 -18.28 1.14
CA SER A 71 -24.90 -17.54 2.07
C SER A 71 -24.53 -16.05 2.09
N GLU A 72 -25.55 -15.21 2.15
CA GLU A 72 -25.46 -13.77 2.36
C GLU A 72 -26.33 -13.41 3.58
N ILE A 73 -25.68 -12.90 4.62
CA ILE A 73 -26.33 -12.52 5.88
C ILE A 73 -26.06 -11.04 6.10
N VAL A 74 -27.15 -10.25 6.15
CA VAL A 74 -27.10 -8.79 6.20
C VAL A 74 -27.95 -8.28 7.36
N GLY A 75 -27.38 -7.40 8.18
CA GLY A 75 -28.14 -6.69 9.22
C GLY A 75 -28.63 -7.58 10.36
N GLN A 76 -28.03 -8.75 10.58
CA GLN A 76 -28.48 -9.71 11.59
C GLN A 76 -27.68 -9.63 12.88
N ASP A 77 -28.34 -9.95 14.00
CA ASP A 77 -27.66 -10.19 15.27
C ASP A 77 -27.27 -11.66 15.38
N LEU A 78 -25.97 -11.90 15.37
CA LEU A 78 -25.32 -13.19 15.49
C LEU A 78 -24.37 -13.22 16.69
N SER A 79 -24.52 -12.28 17.63
CA SER A 79 -23.67 -12.22 18.82
C SER A 79 -23.65 -13.56 19.55
N HIS A 80 -22.46 -13.98 19.99
CA HIS A 80 -22.20 -15.25 20.67
C HIS A 80 -22.56 -16.53 19.89
N ALA A 81 -22.84 -16.43 18.59
CA ALA A 81 -22.99 -17.59 17.73
C ALA A 81 -21.68 -18.40 17.62
N SER A 82 -21.82 -19.71 17.43
CA SER A 82 -20.70 -20.62 17.19
C SER A 82 -20.71 -21.11 15.75
N PHE A 83 -19.67 -20.73 15.01
CA PHE A 83 -19.34 -21.22 13.67
C PHE A 83 -18.18 -22.22 13.69
N ASP A 84 -17.89 -22.83 14.84
CA ASP A 84 -16.79 -23.79 14.95
C ASP A 84 -16.89 -24.90 13.89
N ASP A 85 -15.76 -25.30 13.31
CA ASP A 85 -15.65 -26.34 12.27
C ASP A 85 -16.48 -26.07 10.99
N CYS A 86 -16.98 -24.85 10.76
CA CYS A 86 -17.79 -24.52 9.59
C CYS A 86 -16.96 -24.32 8.32
N GLU A 87 -17.65 -24.44 7.18
CA GLU A 87 -17.14 -24.05 5.87
C GLU A 87 -17.81 -22.73 5.44
N LEU A 88 -17.11 -21.61 5.64
CA LEU A 88 -17.56 -20.24 5.36
C LEU A 88 -16.88 -19.62 4.13
N THR A 89 -16.26 -20.45 3.28
CA THR A 89 -15.60 -19.99 2.05
C THR A 89 -16.55 -19.15 1.20
N GLY A 90 -16.17 -17.91 0.90
CA GLY A 90 -16.95 -16.97 0.09
C GLY A 90 -18.26 -16.48 0.71
N VAL A 91 -18.56 -16.79 1.98
CA VAL A 91 -19.77 -16.30 2.66
C VAL A 91 -19.70 -14.79 2.84
N THR A 92 -20.85 -14.11 2.82
CA THR A 92 -20.93 -12.67 3.05
C THR A 92 -21.66 -12.36 4.35
N PHE A 93 -20.98 -11.66 5.26
CA PHE A 93 -21.55 -10.97 6.41
C PHE A 93 -21.47 -9.46 6.17
N ARG A 94 -22.60 -8.76 6.23
CA ARG A 94 -22.65 -7.29 6.10
C ARG A 94 -23.49 -6.70 7.22
N GLN A 95 -23.02 -5.64 7.87
CA GLN A 95 -23.81 -4.93 8.89
C GLN A 95 -24.33 -5.87 10.00
N CYS A 96 -23.62 -6.96 10.29
CA CYS A 96 -24.01 -7.95 11.28
C CYS A 96 -23.33 -7.66 12.63
N ASN A 97 -24.02 -7.97 13.72
CA ASN A 97 -23.39 -8.07 15.03
C ASN A 97 -22.81 -9.47 15.21
N LEU A 98 -21.49 -9.58 15.24
CA LEU A 98 -20.73 -10.81 15.39
C LEU A 98 -19.83 -10.73 16.63
N PHE A 99 -20.25 -9.96 17.63
CA PHE A 99 -19.56 -9.86 18.91
C PHE A 99 -19.54 -11.20 19.64
N GLY A 100 -18.38 -11.61 20.15
CA GLY A 100 -18.21 -12.81 20.99
C GLY A 100 -18.45 -14.14 20.25
N THR A 101 -18.39 -14.15 18.93
CA THR A 101 -18.60 -15.36 18.10
C THR A 101 -17.35 -16.23 18.01
N THR A 102 -17.55 -17.54 17.83
CA THR A 102 -16.44 -18.49 17.70
C THR A 102 -16.31 -19.01 16.27
N PHE A 103 -15.10 -18.97 15.73
CA PHE A 103 -14.73 -19.46 14.40
C PHE A 103 -13.61 -20.51 14.50
N ARG A 104 -13.58 -21.34 15.56
CA ARG A 104 -12.48 -22.28 15.77
C ARG A 104 -12.46 -23.33 14.66
N ARG A 105 -11.30 -23.61 14.06
CA ARG A 105 -11.14 -24.56 12.93
C ARG A 105 -12.09 -24.29 11.74
N THR A 106 -12.46 -23.03 11.52
CA THR A 106 -13.37 -22.63 10.44
C THR A 106 -12.60 -22.32 9.16
N LEU A 107 -13.16 -22.70 8.01
CA LEU A 107 -12.64 -22.33 6.70
C LEU A 107 -13.26 -21.00 6.25
N MET A 108 -12.53 -19.90 6.32
CA MET A 108 -13.05 -18.55 6.03
C MET A 108 -12.52 -17.97 4.72
N THR A 109 -11.94 -18.80 3.85
CA THR A 109 -11.25 -18.33 2.66
C THR A 109 -12.15 -17.50 1.75
N GLY A 110 -11.74 -16.29 1.39
CA GLY A 110 -12.52 -15.43 0.47
C GLY A 110 -13.83 -14.88 1.04
N MET A 111 -14.12 -15.09 2.32
CA MET A 111 -15.33 -14.56 2.97
C MET A 111 -15.33 -13.03 2.93
N THR A 112 -16.49 -12.41 2.74
CA THR A 112 -16.66 -10.95 2.85
C THR A 112 -17.28 -10.59 4.19
N ILE A 113 -16.69 -9.61 4.88
CA ILE A 113 -17.11 -9.11 6.19
C ILE A 113 -17.01 -7.58 6.17
N ASN A 114 -18.15 -6.91 5.99
CA ASN A 114 -18.17 -5.44 5.90
C ASN A 114 -19.10 -4.86 6.96
N ASP A 115 -18.68 -3.75 7.58
CA ASP A 115 -19.49 -2.98 8.54
C ASP A 115 -20.05 -3.82 9.70
N CYS A 116 -19.37 -4.89 10.09
CA CYS A 116 -19.81 -5.77 11.17
C CYS A 116 -19.08 -5.46 12.48
N ASP A 117 -19.74 -5.67 13.61
CA ASP A 117 -19.10 -5.63 14.93
C ASP A 117 -18.50 -6.99 15.26
N TRP A 118 -17.18 -7.08 15.43
CA TRP A 118 -16.43 -8.33 15.61
C TRP A 118 -15.54 -8.30 16.87
N GLY A 119 -15.95 -7.59 17.92
CA GLY A 119 -15.26 -7.64 19.22
C GLY A 119 -15.30 -9.04 19.87
N GLU A 120 -14.24 -9.41 20.60
CA GLU A 120 -14.18 -10.61 21.45
C GLU A 120 -14.37 -11.97 20.75
N ASN A 121 -14.05 -12.06 19.46
CA ASN A 121 -14.15 -13.30 18.71
C ASN A 121 -13.05 -14.31 19.03
N GLU A 122 -13.18 -15.55 18.54
CA GLU A 122 -12.13 -16.58 18.62
C GLU A 122 -11.82 -17.22 17.26
N PHE A 123 -10.55 -17.22 16.84
CA PHE A 123 -10.10 -17.74 15.52
C PHE A 123 -9.12 -18.92 15.61
N SER A 124 -9.05 -19.60 16.75
CA SER A 124 -8.08 -20.67 16.96
C SER A 124 -8.18 -21.75 15.87
N ASP A 125 -7.08 -21.98 15.17
CA ASP A 125 -6.96 -22.91 14.04
C ASP A 125 -7.88 -22.60 12.84
N ALA A 126 -8.42 -21.39 12.73
CA ALA A 126 -9.18 -20.95 11.55
C ALA A 126 -8.26 -20.69 10.34
N VAL A 127 -8.79 -20.88 9.13
CA VAL A 127 -8.15 -20.47 7.88
C VAL A 127 -8.68 -19.11 7.47
N VAL A 128 -7.85 -18.08 7.53
CA VAL A 128 -8.23 -16.66 7.38
C VAL A 128 -7.74 -16.01 6.08
N ASN A 129 -7.27 -16.81 5.13
CA ASN A 129 -6.73 -16.34 3.84
C ASN A 129 -7.79 -15.67 2.98
N GLY A 130 -7.51 -14.48 2.46
CA GLY A 130 -8.39 -13.81 1.50
C GLY A 130 -9.70 -13.29 2.06
N ILE A 131 -9.85 -13.17 3.39
CA ILE A 131 -11.01 -12.48 3.97
C ILE A 131 -11.03 -11.03 3.46
N ASN A 132 -12.15 -10.65 2.85
CA ASN A 132 -12.39 -9.31 2.33
C ASN A 132 -13.14 -8.48 3.38
N TYR A 133 -12.48 -7.45 3.90
CA TYR A 133 -13.03 -6.55 4.92
C TYR A 133 -13.70 -5.30 4.32
N GLY A 134 -13.84 -5.23 2.99
CA GLY A 134 -14.39 -4.07 2.29
C GLY A 134 -13.34 -2.98 2.04
N ASP A 135 -13.79 -1.73 1.96
CA ASP A 135 -12.89 -0.60 1.76
C ASP A 135 -12.14 -0.27 3.06
N LEU A 136 -10.84 -0.57 3.08
CA LEU A 136 -9.98 -0.46 4.25
C LEU A 136 -9.48 0.98 4.51
N ASN A 137 -10.05 1.97 3.83
CA ASN A 137 -9.46 3.30 3.67
C ASN A 137 -9.27 4.15 4.94
N ASP A 138 -9.78 3.79 6.11
CA ASP A 138 -9.45 4.45 7.40
C ASP A 138 -9.99 3.74 8.67
N GLN A 139 -10.77 2.66 8.55
CA GLN A 139 -11.47 2.02 9.68
C GLN A 139 -10.77 0.75 10.23
N TRP A 140 -9.44 0.72 10.27
CA TRP A 140 -8.65 -0.50 10.56
C TRP A 140 -8.88 -1.17 11.93
N GLU A 141 -9.52 -0.48 12.88
CA GLU A 141 -9.99 -1.11 14.13
C GLU A 141 -11.01 -2.25 13.86
N ALA A 142 -11.55 -2.33 12.64
CA ALA A 142 -12.53 -3.32 12.16
C ALA A 142 -12.03 -4.77 11.99
N MET A 143 -10.72 -5.05 12.12
CA MET A 143 -10.26 -6.44 12.06
C MET A 143 -10.72 -7.29 13.25
N GLY A 144 -11.12 -6.65 14.37
CA GLY A 144 -11.67 -7.32 15.55
C GLY A 144 -10.76 -8.37 16.20
N MET A 145 -9.48 -8.45 15.78
CA MET A 145 -8.56 -9.52 16.12
C MET A 145 -7.23 -8.94 16.59
N SER A 146 -6.80 -9.34 17.78
CA SER A 146 -5.47 -9.01 18.29
C SER A 146 -4.37 -9.78 17.55
N ALA A 147 -3.14 -9.28 17.57
CA ALA A 147 -1.97 -10.00 17.05
C ALA A 147 -1.82 -11.39 17.69
N ALA A 148 -2.05 -11.49 19.01
CA ALA A 148 -1.98 -12.76 19.74
C ALA A 148 -2.97 -13.80 19.18
N GLN A 149 -4.19 -13.37 18.88
CA GLN A 149 -5.22 -14.23 18.31
C GLN A 149 -4.95 -14.57 16.84
N PHE A 150 -4.43 -13.63 16.06
CA PHE A 150 -4.01 -13.92 14.68
C PHE A 150 -2.96 -15.04 14.63
N MET A 151 -2.04 -15.06 15.58
CA MET A 151 -1.03 -16.11 15.71
C MET A 151 -1.60 -17.48 16.11
N THR A 152 -2.84 -17.57 16.63
CA THR A 152 -3.48 -18.86 16.92
C THR A 152 -4.17 -19.48 15.70
N THR A 153 -4.31 -18.74 14.60
CA THR A 153 -4.93 -19.23 13.36
C THR A 153 -4.12 -20.35 12.71
N TRP A 154 -4.78 -21.18 11.91
CA TRP A 154 -4.11 -22.20 11.11
C TRP A 154 -3.22 -21.56 10.04
N SER A 155 -3.68 -20.49 9.39
CA SER A 155 -2.94 -19.75 8.38
C SER A 155 -1.58 -19.26 8.90
N TYR A 156 -1.53 -18.71 10.11
CA TYR A 156 -0.28 -18.28 10.74
C TYR A 156 0.63 -19.49 11.08
N LYS A 157 0.08 -20.50 11.76
CA LYS A 157 0.85 -21.69 12.18
C LYS A 157 1.45 -22.46 11.00
N ASN A 158 0.73 -22.50 9.88
CA ASN A 158 1.17 -23.14 8.64
C ASN A 158 2.09 -22.25 7.78
N ARG A 159 2.40 -21.03 8.24
CA ARG A 159 3.24 -20.05 7.54
C ARG A 159 2.69 -19.67 6.16
N ASP A 160 1.38 -19.72 5.99
CA ASP A 160 0.71 -19.37 4.75
C ASP A 160 -0.36 -18.31 4.99
N LEU A 161 0.03 -17.06 4.79
CA LEU A 161 -0.79 -15.87 4.97
C LEU A 161 -1.08 -15.19 3.62
N HIS A 162 -1.11 -15.95 2.52
CA HIS A 162 -1.45 -15.37 1.23
C HIS A 162 -2.85 -14.74 1.28
N ASN A 163 -2.96 -13.54 0.71
CA ASN A 163 -4.16 -12.70 0.69
C ASN A 163 -4.74 -12.41 2.10
N CYS A 164 -4.00 -12.65 3.18
CA CYS A 164 -4.46 -12.29 4.51
C CYS A 164 -4.32 -10.80 4.73
N VAL A 165 -5.29 -10.24 5.43
CA VAL A 165 -5.09 -8.98 6.13
C VAL A 165 -4.40 -9.27 7.45
N VAL A 166 -3.27 -8.61 7.71
CA VAL A 166 -2.48 -8.79 8.93
C VAL A 166 -2.84 -7.68 9.91
N PRO A 167 -3.35 -8.01 11.13
CA PRO A 167 -3.66 -7.00 12.13
C PRO A 167 -2.44 -6.19 12.50
N SER A 168 -2.64 -4.91 12.79
CA SER A 168 -1.56 -4.08 13.31
C SER A 168 -0.97 -4.73 14.55
N ASN A 169 0.35 -4.63 14.70
CA ASN A 169 0.98 -5.00 15.94
C ASN A 169 1.14 -3.74 16.79
N SER A 170 0.42 -3.70 17.92
CA SER A 170 0.76 -2.74 18.96
C SER A 170 2.23 -2.94 19.37
N PHE A 171 2.90 -1.87 19.80
CA PHE A 171 4.35 -1.82 20.01
C PHE A 171 4.98 -2.98 20.82
N ASP A 172 4.19 -3.72 21.60
CA ASP A 172 4.63 -4.82 22.47
C ASP A 172 4.58 -6.22 21.83
N SER A 173 4.08 -6.36 20.60
CA SER A 173 4.07 -7.62 19.87
C SER A 173 4.86 -7.48 18.56
N SER A 174 5.84 -8.35 18.32
CA SER A 174 6.51 -8.42 17.01
C SER A 174 6.04 -9.69 16.30
N TYR A 175 5.70 -9.54 15.01
CA TYR A 175 5.46 -10.71 14.17
C TYR A 175 6.78 -11.31 13.70
N ASP A 176 6.84 -12.63 13.70
CA ASP A 176 7.88 -13.41 13.03
C ASP A 176 7.26 -14.10 11.81
N PHE A 177 7.48 -13.50 10.64
CA PHE A 177 7.08 -14.03 9.34
C PHE A 177 8.22 -14.74 8.62
N ALA A 178 9.23 -15.24 9.33
CA ALA A 178 10.33 -15.96 8.70
C ALA A 178 9.83 -17.17 7.89
N ASP A 179 10.26 -17.30 6.63
CA ASP A 179 9.85 -18.37 5.70
C ASP A 179 8.33 -18.40 5.37
N PHE A 180 7.58 -17.33 5.62
CA PHE A 180 6.15 -17.29 5.30
C PHE A 180 5.88 -17.09 3.80
N ASN A 181 4.77 -17.65 3.33
CA ASN A 181 4.10 -17.18 2.12
C ASN A 181 3.18 -16.00 2.46
N LEU A 182 3.50 -14.82 1.93
CA LEU A 182 2.80 -13.56 2.16
C LEU A 182 2.27 -12.96 0.85
N ALA A 183 2.08 -13.79 -0.17
CA ALA A 183 1.63 -13.32 -1.49
C ALA A 183 0.26 -12.62 -1.38
N GLY A 184 0.14 -11.38 -1.85
CA GLY A 184 -1.09 -10.57 -1.79
C GLY A 184 -1.50 -10.16 -0.38
N ALA A 185 -0.67 -10.39 0.65
CA ALA A 185 -1.00 -9.99 2.02
C ALA A 185 -1.10 -8.47 2.16
N TYR A 186 -1.91 -8.02 3.12
CA TYR A 186 -2.04 -6.62 3.46
C TYR A 186 -1.52 -6.35 4.87
N PHE A 187 -0.53 -5.48 4.98
CA PHE A 187 0.07 -5.04 6.23
C PHE A 187 -0.31 -3.58 6.50
N PHE A 188 -0.86 -3.31 7.69
CA PHE A 188 -1.20 -1.97 8.13
C PHE A 188 -0.57 -1.65 9.47
N ARG A 189 0.12 -0.51 9.56
CA ARG A 189 0.77 -0.05 10.80
C ARG A 189 1.61 -1.14 11.47
N ILE A 190 2.33 -1.92 10.67
CA ILE A 190 3.27 -2.92 11.16
C ILE A 190 4.59 -2.24 11.51
N SER A 191 5.18 -2.64 12.63
CA SER A 191 6.52 -2.25 13.05
C SER A 191 7.31 -3.43 13.62
N ASN A 192 8.65 -3.38 13.60
CA ASN A 192 9.52 -4.38 14.25
C ASN A 192 9.27 -5.86 13.85
N ALA A 193 8.70 -6.11 12.66
CA ALA A 193 8.40 -7.46 12.18
C ALA A 193 9.60 -8.09 11.42
N GLN A 194 9.70 -9.42 11.47
CA GLN A 194 10.74 -10.17 10.77
C GLN A 194 10.15 -10.82 9.52
N PHE A 195 10.75 -10.60 8.36
CA PHE A 195 10.32 -11.14 7.05
C PHE A 195 11.39 -12.04 6.41
N VAL A 196 12.34 -12.53 7.20
CA VAL A 196 13.51 -13.28 6.73
C VAL A 196 13.08 -14.47 5.86
N LYS A 197 13.63 -14.60 4.64
CA LYS A 197 13.31 -15.68 3.67
C LYS A 197 11.84 -15.80 3.26
N SER A 198 11.01 -14.82 3.58
CA SER A 198 9.60 -14.84 3.22
C SER A 198 9.39 -14.56 1.73
N ARG A 199 8.26 -15.05 1.20
CA ARG A 199 7.81 -14.78 -0.17
C ARG A 199 6.72 -13.73 -0.13
N ILE A 200 7.04 -12.52 -0.59
CA ILE A 200 6.18 -11.34 -0.47
C ILE A 200 5.84 -10.82 -1.87
N ALA A 201 5.13 -11.61 -2.67
CA ALA A 201 4.66 -11.14 -3.98
C ALA A 201 3.37 -10.32 -3.83
N ASP A 202 3.23 -9.22 -4.57
CA ASP A 202 2.00 -8.42 -4.70
C ASP A 202 1.37 -7.95 -3.37
N ALA A 203 2.16 -7.91 -2.29
CA ALA A 203 1.68 -7.50 -0.98
C ALA A 203 1.67 -5.98 -0.83
N THR A 204 0.72 -5.47 -0.04
CA THR A 204 0.60 -4.05 0.28
C THR A 204 1.05 -3.77 1.71
N PHE A 205 1.92 -2.79 1.88
CA PHE A 205 2.29 -2.21 3.17
C PHE A 205 1.77 -0.79 3.23
N GLN A 206 0.90 -0.50 4.19
CA GLN A 206 0.30 0.81 4.37
C GLN A 206 0.57 1.34 5.78
N TYR A 207 1.03 2.59 5.90
CA TYR A 207 1.31 3.24 7.19
C TYR A 207 2.26 2.46 8.11
N CYS A 208 3.14 1.63 7.56
CA CYS A 208 4.05 0.78 8.32
C CYS A 208 5.35 1.51 8.68
N ASP A 209 5.90 1.21 9.85
CA ASP A 209 7.26 1.61 10.21
C ASP A 209 8.21 0.41 10.03
N LEU A 210 8.83 0.35 8.86
CA LEU A 210 9.71 -0.74 8.46
C LEU A 210 11.18 -0.46 8.76
N THR A 211 11.50 0.60 9.51
CA THR A 211 12.88 0.99 9.85
C THR A 211 13.58 -0.06 10.71
N ASN A 212 12.82 -0.81 11.52
CA ASN A 212 13.30 -1.90 12.36
C ASN A 212 12.93 -3.30 11.86
N CYS A 213 12.41 -3.43 10.65
CA CYS A 213 12.05 -4.72 10.08
C CYS A 213 13.24 -5.36 9.36
N ALA A 214 13.34 -6.69 9.41
CA ALA A 214 14.37 -7.47 8.71
C ALA A 214 13.78 -8.15 7.48
N PHE A 215 14.45 -8.05 6.34
CA PHE A 215 14.03 -8.66 5.07
C PHE A 215 15.13 -9.53 4.44
N ASP A 216 16.07 -10.02 5.25
CA ASP A 216 17.17 -10.86 4.76
C ASP A 216 16.66 -12.07 4.00
N ASP A 217 17.16 -12.25 2.77
CA ASP A 217 16.73 -13.29 1.83
C ASP A 217 15.24 -13.30 1.47
N ALA A 218 14.47 -12.27 1.83
CA ALA A 218 13.07 -12.15 1.43
C ALA A 218 12.96 -11.89 -0.08
N VAL A 219 11.93 -12.46 -0.70
CA VAL A 219 11.63 -12.26 -2.13
C VAL A 219 10.46 -11.31 -2.26
N LEU A 220 10.75 -10.07 -2.65
CA LEU A 220 9.75 -9.04 -2.95
C LEU A 220 9.51 -8.97 -4.46
N TYR A 221 8.26 -8.83 -4.87
CA TYR A 221 7.86 -8.65 -6.26
C TYR A 221 6.49 -7.96 -6.29
N GLY A 222 6.31 -6.91 -7.10
CA GLY A 222 5.00 -6.26 -7.26
C GLY A 222 4.45 -5.58 -6.00
N ASN A 223 5.27 -5.37 -4.97
CA ASN A 223 4.82 -4.82 -3.69
C ASN A 223 4.46 -3.35 -3.78
N ARG A 224 3.48 -2.94 -2.99
CA ARG A 224 3.14 -1.52 -2.79
C ARG A 224 3.50 -1.09 -1.37
N PHE A 225 4.33 -0.06 -1.24
CA PHE A 225 4.60 0.62 0.01
C PHE A 225 3.94 2.00 -0.03
N SER A 226 2.95 2.22 0.84
CA SER A 226 2.18 3.46 0.90
C SER A 226 2.28 4.09 2.28
N ASN A 227 2.71 5.35 2.37
CA ASN A 227 2.84 6.09 3.64
C ASN A 227 3.71 5.36 4.68
N CYS A 228 4.74 4.63 4.24
CA CYS A 228 5.62 3.83 5.11
C CYS A 228 6.93 4.55 5.44
N LYS A 229 7.59 4.15 6.53
CA LYS A 229 8.99 4.50 6.81
C LYS A 229 9.90 3.32 6.49
N ILE A 230 10.99 3.55 5.77
CA ILE A 230 11.91 2.49 5.33
C ILE A 230 13.37 2.89 5.60
N ASP A 231 14.15 1.96 6.18
CA ASP A 231 15.61 2.02 6.19
C ASP A 231 16.19 0.93 5.28
N LEU A 232 16.59 1.31 4.06
CA LEU A 232 17.17 0.37 3.11
C LEU A 232 18.53 -0.18 3.56
N LYS A 233 19.24 0.44 4.52
CA LYS A 233 20.52 -0.09 5.02
C LYS A 233 20.36 -1.44 5.72
N ARG A 234 19.17 -1.71 6.26
CA ARG A 234 18.84 -2.98 6.91
C ARG A 234 18.33 -4.03 5.95
N TRP A 235 17.96 -3.65 4.73
CA TRP A 235 17.51 -4.57 3.71
C TRP A 235 18.76 -5.01 2.95
N SER A 236 19.34 -6.13 3.36
CA SER A 236 20.68 -6.55 2.95
C SER A 236 20.88 -6.56 1.42
N SER A 237 22.13 -6.38 0.99
CA SER A 237 22.57 -6.32 -0.42
C SER A 237 22.48 -7.66 -1.18
N ALA A 238 21.78 -8.66 -0.63
CA ALA A 238 21.67 -9.98 -1.23
C ALA A 238 21.09 -9.89 -2.66
N ALA A 239 21.73 -10.60 -3.59
CA ALA A 239 21.45 -10.55 -5.03
C ALA A 239 20.03 -11.04 -5.43
N SER A 240 19.28 -11.64 -4.50
CA SER A 240 17.90 -12.11 -4.68
C SER A 240 16.84 -11.03 -4.44
N PHE A 241 17.21 -9.87 -3.87
CA PHE A 241 16.24 -8.79 -3.65
C PHE A 241 15.92 -8.08 -4.96
N THR A 242 14.72 -8.30 -5.48
CA THR A 242 14.20 -7.60 -6.65
C THR A 242 13.16 -6.57 -6.21
N PHE A 243 13.21 -5.37 -6.79
CA PHE A 243 12.18 -4.34 -6.63
C PHE A 243 11.34 -4.24 -7.91
N SER A 244 11.18 -5.37 -8.61
CA SER A 244 10.46 -5.39 -9.88
C SER A 244 9.00 -5.16 -9.58
N GLY A 245 8.41 -4.13 -10.22
CA GLY A 245 7.04 -3.69 -9.96
C GLY A 245 6.81 -3.11 -8.56
N VAL A 246 7.86 -2.83 -7.79
CA VAL A 246 7.69 -2.25 -6.45
C VAL A 246 7.36 -0.77 -6.55
N GLU A 247 6.27 -0.36 -5.91
CA GLU A 247 5.80 1.02 -5.88
C GLU A 247 6.04 1.64 -4.50
N PHE A 248 6.77 2.76 -4.45
CA PHE A 248 6.92 3.58 -3.25
C PHE A 248 6.08 4.86 -3.41
N ALA A 249 4.99 4.97 -2.64
CA ALA A 249 4.09 6.13 -2.63
C ALA A 249 4.04 6.77 -1.24
N GLY A 250 4.45 8.03 -1.11
CA GLY A 250 4.47 8.72 0.19
C GLY A 250 5.40 8.09 1.22
N VAL A 251 6.45 7.39 0.76
CA VAL A 251 7.40 6.69 1.63
C VAL A 251 8.44 7.67 2.18
N GLU A 252 8.73 7.60 3.47
CA GLU A 252 9.83 8.30 4.12
C GLU A 252 11.05 7.37 4.21
N PHE A 253 12.16 7.71 3.56
CA PHE A 253 13.41 6.96 3.69
C PHE A 253 14.28 7.55 4.79
N SER A 254 14.73 6.73 5.73
CA SER A 254 15.67 7.13 6.79
C SER A 254 17.11 6.93 6.31
N GLY A 255 17.62 7.86 5.49
CA GLY A 255 19.02 7.87 5.03
C GLY A 255 19.18 7.74 3.51
N PRO A 256 20.43 7.54 3.02
CA PRO A 256 20.69 7.39 1.59
C PRO A 256 19.93 6.20 1.00
N ILE A 257 19.38 6.41 -0.20
CA ILE A 257 18.65 5.39 -0.94
C ILE A 257 19.65 4.68 -1.86
N ASP A 258 19.86 3.38 -1.65
CA ASP A 258 20.79 2.56 -2.44
C ASP A 258 20.05 1.49 -3.25
N PHE A 259 19.89 1.75 -4.54
CA PHE A 259 19.37 0.80 -5.52
C PHE A 259 20.47 0.16 -6.38
N SER A 260 21.74 0.23 -5.96
CA SER A 260 22.82 -0.32 -6.77
C SER A 260 22.67 -1.82 -7.02
N GLY A 261 22.85 -2.21 -8.29
CA GLY A 261 22.68 -3.58 -8.77
C GLY A 261 21.25 -4.13 -8.76
N ARG A 262 20.27 -3.36 -8.27
CA ARG A 262 18.89 -3.85 -8.08
C ARG A 262 18.11 -3.88 -9.39
N ASN A 263 17.12 -4.76 -9.44
CA ASN A 263 16.14 -4.80 -10.52
C ASN A 263 14.92 -3.95 -10.14
N LEU A 264 14.77 -2.78 -10.75
CA LEU A 264 13.66 -1.82 -10.52
C LEU A 264 12.65 -1.84 -11.68
N VAL A 265 12.65 -2.87 -12.53
CA VAL A 265 11.82 -2.90 -13.73
C VAL A 265 10.35 -2.73 -13.38
N GLY A 266 9.68 -1.75 -14.00
CA GLY A 266 8.28 -1.40 -13.73
C GLY A 266 7.99 -0.83 -12.34
N GLY A 267 9.00 -0.62 -11.49
CA GLY A 267 8.83 -0.02 -10.17
C GLY A 267 8.59 1.49 -10.23
N ALA A 268 8.26 2.09 -9.09
CA ALA A 268 8.03 3.53 -8.99
C ALA A 268 8.65 4.13 -7.73
N LEU A 269 9.37 5.25 -7.89
CA LEU A 269 9.82 6.10 -6.78
C LEU A 269 9.13 7.47 -6.89
N ASN A 270 8.11 7.66 -6.05
CA ASN A 270 7.41 8.93 -5.96
C ASN A 270 8.01 9.76 -4.81
N SER A 271 8.51 10.97 -5.16
CA SER A 271 8.86 12.09 -4.27
C SER A 271 10.06 11.94 -3.32
N HIS A 272 11.27 12.27 -3.79
CA HIS A 272 12.42 12.57 -2.92
C HIS A 272 13.36 13.58 -3.58
N SER A 273 13.00 14.88 -3.59
CA SER A 273 13.81 15.94 -4.23
C SER A 273 15.18 16.15 -3.58
N ASP A 274 15.38 15.66 -2.35
CA ASP A 274 16.49 16.07 -1.50
C ASP A 274 17.48 14.94 -1.18
N PHE A 275 17.23 13.71 -1.65
CA PHE A 275 18.10 12.56 -1.38
C PHE A 275 18.88 12.14 -2.63
N HIS A 276 20.20 11.99 -2.49
CA HIS A 276 21.02 11.33 -3.50
C HIS A 276 20.65 9.84 -3.55
N VAL A 277 20.08 9.40 -4.68
CA VAL A 277 19.73 8.01 -4.93
C VAL A 277 20.83 7.33 -5.74
N ASN A 278 21.36 6.22 -5.25
CA ASN A 278 22.36 5.43 -5.97
C ASN A 278 21.67 4.44 -6.93
N PHE A 279 21.81 4.66 -8.24
CA PHE A 279 21.30 3.77 -9.30
C PHE A 279 22.41 2.94 -10.00
N GLU A 280 23.62 2.89 -9.46
CA GLU A 280 24.76 2.19 -10.06
C GLU A 280 24.40 0.73 -10.42
N ASN A 281 24.48 0.36 -11.71
CA ASN A 281 24.12 -0.96 -12.22
C ASN A 281 22.67 -1.42 -11.96
N ALA A 282 21.75 -0.51 -11.63
CA ALA A 282 20.32 -0.82 -11.51
C ALA A 282 19.69 -1.09 -12.88
N LYS A 283 18.72 -2.00 -12.96
CA LYS A 283 17.83 -2.16 -14.14
C LYS A 283 16.60 -1.28 -13.95
N ILE A 284 16.33 -0.37 -14.87
CA ILE A 284 15.29 0.66 -14.75
C ILE A 284 14.29 0.68 -15.91
N ASN A 285 14.23 -0.34 -16.77
CA ASN A 285 13.22 -0.41 -17.83
C ASN A 285 11.81 -0.35 -17.25
N GLY A 286 10.93 0.50 -17.79
CA GLY A 286 9.58 0.68 -17.23
C GLY A 286 9.51 1.47 -15.91
N PHE A 287 10.66 1.86 -15.33
CA PHE A 287 10.70 2.51 -14.02
C PHE A 287 10.08 3.91 -14.06
N VAL A 288 9.30 4.24 -13.03
CA VAL A 288 8.66 5.54 -12.85
C VAL A 288 9.43 6.35 -11.82
N ALA A 289 10.06 7.44 -12.26
CA ALA A 289 10.80 8.37 -11.42
C ALA A 289 10.16 9.76 -11.45
N LYS A 290 9.83 10.31 -10.28
CA LYS A 290 9.40 11.70 -10.11
C LYS A 290 10.50 12.49 -9.40
N GLY A 291 11.47 12.96 -10.18
CA GLY A 291 12.75 13.48 -9.68
C GLY A 291 13.74 12.39 -9.29
N GLY A 292 14.96 12.78 -8.93
CA GLY A 292 16.02 11.90 -8.42
C GLY A 292 16.73 11.02 -9.46
N LEU A 293 16.13 10.77 -10.63
CA LEU A 293 16.79 10.20 -11.81
C LEU A 293 17.05 11.31 -12.83
N ASP A 294 18.29 11.69 -13.02
CA ASP A 294 18.76 12.86 -13.77
C ASP A 294 19.90 12.50 -14.74
N GLY A 295 20.37 13.47 -15.53
CA GLY A 295 21.46 13.26 -16.49
C GLY A 295 22.75 12.77 -15.82
N ALA A 296 22.97 13.16 -14.55
CA ALA A 296 24.17 12.81 -13.80
C ALA A 296 24.15 11.37 -13.26
N ASN A 297 23.01 10.69 -13.16
CA ASN A 297 22.95 9.32 -12.63
C ASN A 297 22.27 8.30 -13.56
N ILE A 298 21.65 8.71 -14.66
CA ILE A 298 21.05 7.75 -15.60
C ILE A 298 22.08 6.84 -16.27
N HIS A 299 23.29 7.37 -16.54
CA HIS A 299 24.36 6.67 -17.26
C HIS A 299 25.03 5.55 -16.44
N VAL A 300 24.93 5.61 -15.11
CA VAL A 300 25.48 4.56 -14.24
C VAL A 300 24.57 3.34 -14.17
N THR A 301 23.33 3.44 -14.62
CA THR A 301 22.38 2.32 -14.61
C THR A 301 22.81 1.21 -15.57
N LYS A 302 22.46 -0.04 -15.24
CA LYS A 302 22.70 -1.17 -16.13
C LYS A 302 21.89 -1.05 -17.42
N SER A 303 20.65 -0.56 -17.31
CA SER A 303 19.76 -0.31 -18.45
C SER A 303 20.40 0.61 -19.49
N TYR A 304 20.94 1.77 -19.07
CA TYR A 304 21.67 2.67 -19.96
C TYR A 304 22.90 2.01 -20.59
N LYS A 305 23.72 1.33 -19.77
CA LYS A 305 24.94 0.64 -20.23
C LYS A 305 24.64 -0.46 -21.26
N THR A 306 23.45 -1.08 -21.18
CA THR A 306 22.98 -2.09 -22.15
C THR A 306 22.21 -1.51 -23.34
N GLY A 307 22.01 -0.19 -23.40
CA GLY A 307 21.28 0.45 -24.50
C GLY A 307 19.76 0.31 -24.43
N ASN A 308 19.22 -0.08 -23.28
CA ASN A 308 17.78 -0.31 -23.12
C ASN A 308 17.21 0.54 -21.98
N LEU A 309 16.54 1.62 -22.33
CA LEU A 309 15.79 2.52 -21.45
C LEU A 309 14.30 2.54 -21.83
N SER A 310 13.78 1.44 -22.41
CA SER A 310 12.39 1.37 -22.84
C SER A 310 11.43 1.55 -21.65
N GLU A 311 10.27 2.14 -21.93
CA GLU A 311 9.14 2.32 -21.02
C GLU A 311 9.41 3.17 -19.77
N VAL A 312 10.59 3.79 -19.63
CA VAL A 312 10.87 4.67 -18.48
C VAL A 312 9.87 5.82 -18.44
N ARG A 313 9.44 6.18 -17.24
CA ARG A 313 8.59 7.36 -17.01
C ARG A 313 9.29 8.31 -16.08
N ILE A 314 9.88 9.36 -16.62
CA ILE A 314 10.63 10.34 -15.85
C ILE A 314 9.86 11.66 -15.85
N SER A 315 9.67 12.23 -14.68
CA SER A 315 9.03 13.54 -14.54
C SER A 315 9.83 14.46 -13.65
N THR A 316 9.80 15.75 -13.96
CA THR A 316 10.43 16.82 -13.16
C THR A 316 11.93 16.58 -12.88
N SER A 317 12.67 16.11 -13.88
CA SER A 317 14.12 15.85 -13.79
C SER A 317 14.92 16.70 -14.76
N ASP A 318 16.12 17.09 -14.35
CA ASP A 318 17.14 17.67 -15.23
C ASP A 318 17.87 16.54 -15.97
N LEU A 319 17.67 16.42 -17.28
CA LEU A 319 18.40 15.47 -18.12
C LEU A 319 19.45 16.18 -18.98
N SER A 320 19.73 17.46 -18.73
CA SER A 320 20.59 18.27 -19.59
C SER A 320 21.98 17.65 -19.77
N GLY A 321 22.48 17.72 -21.00
CA GLY A 321 23.77 17.14 -21.39
C GLY A 321 23.82 15.60 -21.45
N ALA A 322 22.73 14.89 -21.11
CA ALA A 322 22.71 13.43 -21.19
C ALA A 322 22.86 12.93 -22.63
N ASP A 323 23.54 11.79 -22.77
CA ASP A 323 23.78 11.15 -24.07
C ASP A 323 22.83 9.97 -24.27
N PHE A 324 21.74 10.17 -25.00
CA PHE A 324 20.81 9.11 -25.36
C PHE A 324 21.16 8.44 -26.70
N SER A 325 22.36 8.65 -27.24
CA SER A 325 22.73 8.10 -28.54
C SER A 325 22.68 6.57 -28.53
N GLY A 326 22.02 5.99 -29.53
CA GLY A 326 21.80 4.55 -29.68
C GLY A 326 20.92 3.91 -28.60
N GLN A 327 20.33 4.69 -27.68
CA GLN A 327 19.47 4.14 -26.64
C GLN A 327 18.08 3.77 -27.20
N LEU A 328 17.54 2.64 -26.73
CA LEU A 328 16.14 2.30 -26.91
C LEU A 328 15.29 3.03 -25.85
N LEU A 329 14.48 3.99 -26.28
CA LEU A 329 13.56 4.79 -25.47
C LEU A 329 12.09 4.51 -25.83
N ALA A 330 11.81 3.40 -26.52
CA ALA A 330 10.47 3.08 -26.98
C ALA A 330 9.46 3.02 -25.82
N ASN A 331 8.27 3.58 -26.03
CA ASN A 331 7.19 3.69 -25.03
C ASN A 331 7.54 4.51 -23.76
N SER A 332 8.65 5.24 -23.76
CA SER A 332 9.05 6.07 -22.63
C SER A 332 8.27 7.39 -22.55
N LYS A 333 7.98 7.85 -21.34
CA LYS A 333 7.24 9.10 -21.10
C LYS A 333 8.07 10.07 -20.28
N PHE A 334 8.30 11.24 -20.82
CA PHE A 334 8.96 12.35 -20.17
C PHE A 334 7.97 13.48 -19.95
N TRP A 335 7.95 14.05 -18.75
CA TRP A 335 7.05 15.14 -18.39
C TRP A 335 7.77 16.21 -17.57
N ARG A 336 7.83 17.44 -18.07
CA ARG A 336 8.55 18.54 -17.41
C ARG A 336 10.02 18.22 -17.12
N CYS A 337 10.68 17.56 -18.07
CA CYS A 337 12.12 17.33 -18.03
C CYS A 337 12.85 18.38 -18.88
N ASP A 338 14.10 18.68 -18.51
CA ASP A 338 15.00 19.51 -19.32
C ASP A 338 15.93 18.63 -20.14
N PHE A 339 15.91 18.79 -21.47
CA PHE A 339 16.75 18.08 -22.44
C PHE A 339 17.80 18.99 -23.10
N THR A 340 18.07 20.16 -22.52
CA THR A 340 19.07 21.09 -23.04
C THR A 340 20.41 20.37 -23.26
N ASN A 341 20.99 20.51 -24.46
CA ASN A 341 22.27 19.89 -24.85
C ASN A 341 22.31 18.35 -24.78
N CYS A 342 21.17 17.66 -24.73
CA CYS A 342 21.14 16.20 -24.87
C CYS A 342 21.54 15.74 -26.27
N LYS A 343 22.02 14.51 -26.38
CA LYS A 343 22.24 13.83 -27.67
C LYS A 343 21.24 12.71 -27.86
N PHE A 344 20.81 12.52 -29.10
CA PHE A 344 19.84 11.51 -29.50
C PHE A 344 20.27 10.76 -30.76
N ASP A 345 21.56 10.80 -31.11
CA ASP A 345 22.08 10.20 -32.34
C ASP A 345 21.73 8.71 -32.41
N ASP A 346 20.89 8.34 -33.38
CA ASP A 346 20.40 6.97 -33.57
C ASP A 346 19.61 6.39 -32.37
N ALA A 347 19.12 7.25 -31.47
CA ALA A 347 18.18 6.85 -30.44
C ALA A 347 16.85 6.38 -31.07
N VAL A 348 16.22 5.37 -30.45
CA VAL A 348 14.91 4.85 -30.87
C VAL A 348 13.84 5.35 -29.91
N ILE A 349 13.03 6.31 -30.36
CA ILE A 349 12.01 7.02 -29.58
C ILE A 349 10.57 6.69 -30.02
N THR A 350 10.34 5.50 -30.57
CA THR A 350 9.02 5.05 -31.02
C THR A 350 8.00 5.05 -29.88
N ALA A 351 6.82 5.63 -30.11
CA ALA A 351 5.76 5.75 -29.10
C ALA A 351 6.18 6.49 -27.81
N SER A 352 7.25 7.30 -27.87
CA SER A 352 7.71 8.09 -26.73
C SER A 352 6.99 9.44 -26.65
N SER A 353 6.79 9.94 -25.44
CA SER A 353 6.22 11.27 -25.20
C SER A 353 7.24 12.20 -24.54
N PHE A 354 7.37 13.40 -25.07
CA PHE A 354 8.19 14.50 -24.55
C PHE A 354 7.34 15.74 -24.21
N LYS A 355 6.03 15.57 -23.98
CA LYS A 355 5.13 16.68 -23.64
C LYS A 355 5.61 17.48 -22.42
N GLU A 356 5.41 18.79 -22.48
CA GLU A 356 5.85 19.75 -21.45
C GLU A 356 7.35 19.71 -21.11
N CYS A 357 8.20 19.07 -21.92
CA CYS A 357 9.64 19.12 -21.74
C CYS A 357 10.24 20.39 -22.37
N THR A 358 11.41 20.81 -21.87
CA THR A 358 12.16 21.96 -22.36
C THR A 358 13.51 21.53 -22.95
N GLY A 359 14.18 22.43 -23.67
CA GLY A 359 15.54 22.21 -24.16
C GLY A 359 15.68 21.26 -25.35
N LEU A 360 14.59 20.61 -25.79
CA LEU A 360 14.56 19.86 -27.04
C LEU A 360 14.66 20.80 -28.24
N THR A 361 15.47 20.44 -29.23
CA THR A 361 15.62 21.13 -30.52
C THR A 361 15.21 20.23 -31.68
N ARG A 362 14.97 20.85 -32.83
CA ARG A 362 14.73 20.14 -34.09
C ARG A 362 15.89 19.22 -34.44
N GLU A 363 17.12 19.71 -34.34
CA GLU A 363 18.34 18.96 -34.71
C GLU A 363 18.51 17.70 -33.87
N GLN A 364 18.16 17.76 -32.58
CA GLN A 364 18.15 16.59 -31.69
C GLN A 364 17.14 15.54 -32.15
N ILE A 365 15.95 15.94 -32.60
CA ILE A 365 14.95 14.99 -33.13
C ILE A 365 15.38 14.46 -34.50
N GLU A 366 15.96 15.30 -35.35
CA GLU A 366 16.44 14.91 -36.68
C GLU A 366 17.60 13.90 -36.61
N SER A 367 18.37 13.89 -35.52
CA SER A 367 19.45 12.91 -35.31
C SER A 367 18.98 11.53 -34.84
N THR A 368 17.72 11.38 -34.43
CA THR A 368 17.16 10.09 -33.99
C THR A 368 17.11 9.07 -35.12
N TRP A 369 17.12 7.79 -34.76
CA TRP A 369 16.92 6.71 -35.73
C TRP A 369 15.55 6.84 -36.42
N ASN A 370 14.52 7.19 -35.63
CA ASN A 370 13.15 7.37 -36.09
C ASN A 370 13.04 8.40 -37.22
N PHE A 371 13.64 9.59 -37.06
CA PHE A 371 13.56 10.63 -38.09
C PHE A 371 14.32 10.22 -39.36
N LYS A 372 15.56 9.72 -39.21
CA LYS A 372 16.42 9.28 -40.32
C LYS A 372 15.76 8.20 -41.20
N HIS A 373 14.89 7.37 -40.62
CA HIS A 373 14.23 6.26 -41.33
C HIS A 373 12.74 6.52 -41.60
N GLY A 374 12.22 7.71 -41.31
CA GLY A 374 10.80 8.05 -41.55
C GLY A 374 9.79 7.35 -40.63
N HIS A 375 10.22 6.85 -39.46
CA HIS A 375 9.40 6.14 -38.49
C HIS A 375 8.99 7.03 -37.30
N MET A 376 8.22 8.08 -37.57
CA MET A 376 7.81 9.08 -36.57
C MET A 376 6.46 8.79 -35.89
N THR A 377 5.96 7.55 -35.97
CA THR A 377 4.63 7.15 -35.46
C THR A 377 4.56 7.21 -33.93
N ASP A 378 3.44 7.76 -33.42
CA ASP A 378 3.10 7.85 -32.00
C ASP A 378 4.12 8.60 -31.12
N ILE A 379 4.99 9.40 -31.74
CA ILE A 379 5.95 10.27 -31.04
C ILE A 379 5.25 11.57 -30.68
N GLU A 380 5.16 11.87 -29.39
CA GLU A 380 4.59 13.13 -28.91
C GLU A 380 5.70 14.14 -28.58
N LEU A 381 5.82 15.21 -29.37
CA LEU A 381 6.82 16.26 -29.18
C LEU A 381 6.23 17.50 -28.49
N PRO A 382 7.05 18.38 -27.88
CA PRO A 382 6.57 19.65 -27.32
C PRO A 382 5.91 20.53 -28.40
N ASN A 383 4.82 21.21 -28.04
CA ASN A 383 4.02 22.02 -28.98
C ASN A 383 4.80 23.11 -29.74
N ARG A 384 5.96 23.56 -29.22
CA ARG A 384 6.76 24.67 -29.78
C ARG A 384 8.03 24.22 -30.52
N LEU A 385 8.17 22.93 -30.83
CA LEU A 385 9.42 22.44 -31.43
C LEU A 385 9.60 22.81 -32.91
N PHE A 386 8.49 23.10 -33.61
CA PHE A 386 8.46 23.34 -35.06
C PHE A 386 7.87 24.70 -35.46
N ASP A 387 7.52 25.54 -34.48
CA ASP A 387 7.23 26.97 -34.68
C ASP A 387 8.54 27.74 -34.75
#